data_AF-A0A8T5QM21-F1
#
_entry.id   AF-A0A8T5QM21-F1
#
_cell.length_a   1.000
_cell.length_b   1.000
_cell.length_c   1.000
_cell.angle_alpha   90.00
_cell.angle_beta   90.00
_cell.angle_gamma   90.00
#
_symmetry.space_group_name_H-M   'P 1'
#
loop_
_entity.id
_entity.type
_entity.pdbx_description
1 polymer ?
#
loop_
_entity_poly.entity_id
_entity_poly.type
_entity_poly.pdbx_seq_one_letter_code
_entity_poly.pdbx_strand_id
1 'polypeptide(L)' 'MKKVGPLEWNEKLCKFCNLCIQMCPKNGLKFEGKELVQTAECIKCGICCKYCPEMGLNLEKSENRKEIKSKK' A
#
# COMPACT_ATOMS: atom_id res chain seq x y z
N MET A 1 18.31 10.32 3.41
CA MET A 1 17.13 9.89 2.62
C MET A 1 16.68 8.53 3.17
N LYS A 2 15.55 8.44 3.88
CA LYS A 2 15.07 7.15 4.43
C LYS A 2 14.62 6.26 3.27
N LYS A 3 15.27 5.11 3.08
CA LYS A 3 14.91 4.11 2.06
C LYS A 3 13.62 3.42 2.49
N VAL A 4 12.50 3.80 1.89
CA VAL A 4 11.21 3.12 2.08
C VAL A 4 11.10 2.00 1.04
N GLY A 5 10.72 0.79 1.49
CA GLY A 5 10.56 -0.40 0.65
C GLY A 5 9.46 -0.25 -0.41
N PRO A 6 9.30 -1.25 -1.30
CA PRO A 6 8.16 -1.29 -2.22
C PRO A 6 6.83 -1.38 -1.45
N LEU A 7 5.74 -0.90 -2.06
CA LEU A 7 4.39 -1.11 -1.56
C LEU A 7 3.92 -2.48 -2.05
N GLU A 8 3.59 -3.38 -1.11
CA GLU A 8 3.04 -4.69 -1.41
C GLU A 8 1.51 -4.63 -1.35
N TRP A 9 0.85 -5.19 -2.35
CA TRP A 9 -0.60 -5.25 -2.46
C TRP A 9 -1.06 -6.70 -2.58
N ASN A 10 -2.14 -7.04 -1.88
CA ASN A 10 -2.74 -8.37 -1.90
C ASN A 10 -4.11 -8.34 -2.58
N GLU A 11 -4.20 -8.90 -3.78
CA GLU A 11 -5.44 -8.99 -4.57
C GLU A 11 -6.57 -9.72 -3.82
N LYS A 12 -6.25 -10.72 -2.99
CA LYS A 12 -7.25 -11.56 -2.32
C LYS A 12 -8.00 -10.80 -1.22
N LEU A 13 -7.32 -9.84 -0.60
CA LEU A 13 -7.89 -8.96 0.41
C LEU A 13 -8.51 -7.70 -0.21
N CYS A 14 -8.15 -7.36 -1.45
CA CYS A 14 -8.63 -6.15 -2.09
C CYS A 14 -10.09 -6.28 -2.55
N LYS A 15 -10.98 -5.48 -1.94
CA LYS A 15 -12.40 -5.38 -2.35
C LYS A 15 -12.66 -4.30 -3.41
N PHE A 16 -11.61 -3.74 -4.04
CA PHE A 16 -11.72 -2.69 -5.05
C PHE A 16 -12.54 -1.47 -4.61
N CYS A 17 -12.46 -1.10 -3.32
CA CYS A 17 -13.20 0.04 -2.77
C CYS A 17 -12.64 1.42 -3.14
N ASN A 18 -11.50 1.47 -3.87
CA ASN A 18 -10.81 2.68 -4.32
C ASN A 18 -10.35 3.66 -3.22
N LEU A 19 -10.53 3.35 -1.93
CA LEU A 19 -10.14 4.22 -0.81
C LEU A 19 -8.64 4.55 -0.82
N CYS A 20 -7.78 3.59 -1.19
CA CYS A 20 -6.33 3.81 -1.27
C CYS A 20 -5.93 4.87 -2.30
N ILE A 21 -6.72 5.03 -3.38
CA ILE A 21 -6.51 6.04 -4.41
C ILE A 21 -7.11 7.37 -3.95
N GLN A 22 -8.35 7.36 -3.46
CA GLN A 22 -9.05 8.56 -3.00
C GLN A 22 -8.34 9.26 -1.84
N MET A 23 -7.78 8.49 -0.91
CA MET A 23 -7.04 9.03 0.24
C MET A 23 -5.57 9.36 -0.08
N CYS A 24 -5.11 9.11 -1.32
CA CYS A 24 -3.73 9.37 -1.68
C CYS A 24 -3.52 10.86 -1.98
N PRO A 25 -2.74 11.60 -1.16
CA PRO A 25 -2.55 13.05 -1.37
C PRO A 25 -1.73 13.39 -2.62
N LYS A 26 -1.07 12.39 -3.22
CA LYS A 26 -0.22 12.55 -4.41
C LYS A 26 -0.74 11.75 -5.59
N ASN A 27 -1.94 11.18 -5.51
CA ASN A 27 -2.47 10.28 -6.55
C ASN A 27 -1.47 9.20 -7.00
N GLY A 28 -0.66 8.72 -6.05
CA GLY A 28 0.47 7.81 -6.30
C GLY A 28 0.08 6.38 -6.66
N LEU A 29 -1.22 6.09 -6.77
CA LEU A 29 -1.78 4.75 -6.95
C LEU A 29 -2.87 4.80 -8.01
N LYS A 30 -2.90 3.79 -8.88
CA LYS A 30 -3.93 3.63 -9.90
C LYS A 30 -4.31 2.15 -10.04
N PHE A 31 -5.54 1.87 -10.46
CA PHE A 31 -5.93 0.52 -10.87
C PHE A 31 -5.76 0.39 -12.38
N GLU A 32 -4.94 -0.56 -12.81
CA GLU A 32 -4.85 -0.98 -14.21
C GLU A 32 -5.60 -2.32 -14.33
N GLY A 33 -6.85 -2.24 -14.77
CA GLY A 33 -7.75 -3.39 -14.77
C GLY A 33 -8.07 -3.87 -13.36
N LYS A 34 -7.52 -5.03 -12.97
CA LYS A 34 -7.68 -5.62 -11.63
C LYS A 34 -6.45 -5.47 -10.75
N GLU A 35 -5.37 -4.87 -11.24
CA GLU A 35 -4.11 -4.75 -10.50
C GLU A 35 -3.90 -3.33 -9.97
N LEU A 36 -3.46 -3.22 -8.72
CA LEU A 36 -3.08 -1.93 -8.15
C LEU A 36 -1.63 -1.61 -8.50
N VAL A 37 -1.43 -0.53 -9.25
CA VAL A 37 -0.13 -0.08 -9.74
C VAL A 37 0.31 1.20 -9.03
N GLN A 38 1.57 1.24 -8.61
CA GLN A 38 2.21 2.42 -8.05
C GLN A 38 2.72 3.35 -9.16
N THR A 39 2.40 4.64 -9.07
CA THR A 39 2.88 5.66 -10.01
C THR A 39 4.15 6.33 -9.51
N ALA A 40 4.82 7.09 -10.39
CA ALA A 40 6.03 7.86 -10.04
C ALA A 40 5.78 8.95 -8.98
N GLU A 41 4.53 9.36 -8.77
CA GLU A 41 4.15 10.35 -7.75
C GLU A 41 4.08 9.75 -6.34
N CYS A 42 4.15 8.42 -6.22
CA CYS A 42 4.08 7.76 -4.92
C CYS A 42 5.31 8.05 -4.07
N ILE A 43 5.13 8.92 -3.08
CA ILE A 43 6.15 9.23 -2.07
C ILE A 43 6.26 8.18 -0.95
N LYS A 44 5.53 7.06 -1.08
CA LYS A 44 5.51 5.98 -0.10
C LYS A 44 5.21 6.47 1.33
N CYS A 45 4.20 7.33 1.47
CA CYS A 45 3.78 7.87 2.76
C CYS A 45 3.08 6.82 3.66
N GLY A 46 2.53 5.74 3.07
CA GLY A 46 1.83 4.68 3.79
C GLY A 46 0.40 5.03 4.23
N ILE A 47 -0.17 6.15 3.77
CA ILE A 47 -1.56 6.55 4.05
C ILE A 47 -2.53 5.50 3.51
N CYS A 48 -2.28 4.98 2.31
CA CYS A 48 -3.08 3.92 1.70
C CYS A 48 -3.17 2.65 2.56
N CYS A 49 -2.09 2.25 3.22
CA CYS A 49 -2.08 1.13 4.17
C CYS A 49 -2.95 1.42 5.40
N LYS A 50 -2.93 2.66 5.90
CA LYS A 50 -3.70 3.08 7.08
C LYS A 50 -5.21 3.13 6.81
N TYR A 51 -5.60 3.53 5.59
CA TYR A 51 -7.00 3.66 5.20
C TYR A 51 -7.58 2.40 4.53
N CYS A 52 -6.78 1.37 4.29
CA CYS A 52 -7.28 0.12 3.73
C CYS A 52 -7.99 -0.68 4.84
N PRO A 53 -9.33 -0.82 4.80
CA PRO A 53 -10.07 -1.53 5.86
C PRO A 53 -9.70 -3.02 5.93
N GLU A 54 -9.39 -3.62 4.78
CA GLU A 54 -9.05 -5.04 4.66
C GLU A 54 -7.56 -5.32 4.93
N MET A 55 -6.77 -4.28 5.25
CA MET A 55 -5.31 -4.37 5.43
C MET A 55 -4.59 -5.08 4.27
N GLY A 56 -5.12 -4.96 3.05
CA GLY A 56 -4.55 -5.58 1.84
C GLY A 56 -3.32 -4.87 1.27
N LEU A 57 -2.77 -3.88 1.98
CA LEU A 57 -1.64 -3.06 1.56
C LEU A 57 -0.59 -3.02 2.65
N ASN A 58 0.65 -3.38 2.31
CA ASN A 58 1.77 -3.37 3.23
C ASN A 58 2.90 -2.48 2.68
N LEU A 59 3.52 -1.68 3.55
CA LEU A 59 4.65 -0.84 3.19
C LEU A 59 5.78 -1.12 4.18
N GLU A 60 6.82 -1.81 3.73
CA GLU A 60 7.94 -2.13 4.59
C GLU A 60 8.72 -0.84 4.91
N LYS A 61 8.56 -0.37 6.16
CA LYS A 61 9.37 0.71 6.72
C LYS A 61 10.60 0.07 7.35
N SER A 62 11.79 0.47 6.90
CA SER A 62 13.07 0.09 7.51
C SER A 62 13.28 0.77 8.87
N GLU A 63 12.36 0.62 9.81
CA GLU A 63 12.57 0.97 11.22
C GLU A 63 12.27 -0.28 12.05
N ASN A 64 13.34 -0.84 12.60
CA ASN A 64 13.39 -2.06 13.39
C ASN A 64 12.40 -2.05 14.57
N ARG A 65 11.25 -2.74 14.46
CA ARG A 65 10.66 -3.57 15.53
C ARG A 65 9.48 -4.41 15.02
N LYS A 66 9.72 -5.73 14.97
CA LYS A 66 8.80 -6.87 15.10
C LYS A 66 7.34 -6.62 14.72
N GLU A 67 6.91 -7.16 13.57
CA GLU A 67 5.53 -7.61 13.44
C GLU A 67 5.46 -8.90 12.62
N ILE A 68 4.51 -9.73 13.03
CA ILE A 68 4.50 -11.17 12.88
C ILE A 68 4.25 -11.55 11.43
N LYS A 69 5.14 -12.39 10.90
CA LYS A 69 4.90 -13.15 9.66
C LYS A 69 3.61 -13.95 9.85
N SER A 70 2.48 -13.46 9.35
CA SER A 70 1.35 -14.33 9.01
C SER A 70 1.70 -15.03 7.70
N LYS A 71 2.60 -16.02 7.83
CA LYS A 71 2.97 -16.93 6.75
C LYS A 71 2.16 -18.20 7.02
N LYS A 72 1.01 -18.27 6.32
CA LYS A 72 0.23 -19.46 5.92
C LYS A 72 -0.01 -20.57 6.94
#